data_AF-A0A8R7V9B2-F1
#
_entry.id   AF-A0A8R7V9B2-F1
#
_cell.length_a   1.000
_cell.length_b   1.000
_cell.length_c   1.000
_cell.angle_alpha   90.00
_cell.angle_beta   90.00
_cell.angle_gamma   90.00
#
_symmetry.space_group_name_H-M   'P 1'
#
loop_
_entity.id
_entity.type
_entity.pdbx_description
1 polymer ?
#
loop_
_entity_poly.entity_id
_entity_poly.type
_entity_poly.pdbx_seq_one_letter_code
_entity_poly.pdbx_strand_id
1 'polypeptide(L)'
;MSRGWKSFVSPFITTSTGLQEASPAQIDTASPFSPHRRAIPSDAAPADDPSTPAAMAHGDRMTTFEEGERESEYGYVRKVSGPVVVADGMGGAAMYELVRVGHDSLIGEIIRLEGDSATIQVYEETAGLTVNDPVLRTKKPLSCELGPGILGNIFDGIQRPLKTIAIKSGDVYIPRGVSVPALDKDQQWEFQPNKLGVGDNITNGDLYATVFENTLMKHHIALPPGAMGKISYIAPAGQYSLQDTVLELEFQGIKKEFTMLHTWPVRTPRPVASKLAADTPLLTGQRVLDALFPSVLGGTCAIPGAFGCGKTVISQALSKYSNSDTVVYVGCGERGNEMAEVLMDFPQLTMTLPDGREESVMKRTTLVANTSNMPVAAREASIYTGITIAEYFRDMGYNVSMMADSTSRWAEALREISGRLAEMPADSGYPAYLASRLASFYERAGKVQCLGSPDRTGSVTIVGAVSPPGGDFSDPVTSATLSIVQVFWGLDKKLAQRKHFPSVNWLISYSKYSTVIP
;
A
#
# COMPACT_ATOMS: atom_id res chain seq x y z
N MET A 1 8.17 65.10 -13.37
CA MET A 1 8.87 65.94 -12.38
C MET A 1 8.98 65.10 -11.11
N SER A 2 10.10 64.69 -10.54
CA SER A 2 11.48 65.17 -10.54
C SER A 2 12.37 64.07 -9.93
N ARG A 3 13.54 63.82 -10.55
CA ARG A 3 14.84 63.39 -9.96
C ARG A 3 14.86 62.09 -9.11
N GLY A 4 15.66 61.06 -9.36
CA GLY A 4 16.94 61.01 -10.06
C GLY A 4 18.13 61.12 -9.11
N TRP A 5 18.69 59.95 -8.77
CA TRP A 5 20.13 59.65 -8.62
C TRP A 5 20.94 60.02 -7.37
N LYS A 6 21.75 59.01 -6.98
CA LYS A 6 23.11 58.97 -6.37
C LYS A 6 23.12 58.16 -5.06
N SER A 7 24.05 57.23 -4.79
CA SER A 7 25.34 56.94 -5.43
C SER A 7 26.08 55.75 -4.78
N PHE A 8 26.78 54.96 -5.62
CA PHE A 8 28.20 54.53 -5.48
C PHE A 8 28.52 53.43 -4.44
N VAL A 9 29.41 52.44 -4.64
CA VAL A 9 30.48 52.21 -5.63
C VAL A 9 30.97 50.74 -5.54
N SER A 10 31.43 50.18 -6.66
CA SER A 10 32.12 48.88 -6.84
C SER A 10 33.61 48.96 -6.44
N PRO A 11 34.41 47.86 -6.49
CA PRO A 11 35.15 47.61 -7.74
C PRO A 11 35.45 46.13 -8.07
N PHE A 12 35.52 45.85 -9.40
CA PHE A 12 36.53 45.04 -10.14
C PHE A 12 36.92 43.64 -9.62
N ILE A 13 36.96 42.55 -10.41
CA ILE A 13 37.75 42.27 -11.64
C ILE A 13 37.08 41.04 -12.34
N THR A 14 36.44 41.12 -13.53
CA THR A 14 36.90 40.78 -14.92
C THR A 14 37.70 39.47 -15.06
N THR A 15 37.32 38.46 -15.85
CA THR A 15 37.23 38.39 -17.33
C THR A 15 36.37 37.15 -17.74
N SER A 16 35.25 37.25 -18.46
CA SER A 16 35.04 37.35 -19.94
C SER A 16 35.70 36.22 -20.77
N THR A 17 34.95 35.18 -21.13
CA THR A 17 34.30 34.92 -22.46
C THR A 17 35.22 34.35 -23.55
N GLY A 18 34.77 33.25 -24.18
CA GLY A 18 35.27 32.79 -25.48
C GLY A 18 34.75 31.40 -25.86
N LEU A 19 33.64 31.37 -26.62
CA LEU A 19 33.15 30.21 -27.38
C LEU A 19 34.13 29.84 -28.50
N GLN A 20 34.43 28.55 -28.69
CA GLN A 20 34.57 27.94 -30.03
C GLN A 20 34.60 26.41 -29.98
N GLU A 21 33.83 25.81 -30.88
CA GLU A 21 33.78 24.38 -31.23
C GLU A 21 35.12 23.86 -31.76
N ALA A 22 35.52 22.66 -31.33
CA ALA A 22 36.34 21.73 -32.14
C ALA A 22 36.29 20.30 -31.57
N SER A 23 36.20 19.35 -32.51
CA SER A 23 35.99 17.90 -32.45
C SER A 23 36.96 17.05 -31.61
N PRO A 24 36.58 15.79 -31.29
CA PRO A 24 37.37 14.85 -30.50
C PRO A 24 38.53 14.24 -31.32
N ALA A 25 39.69 14.08 -30.67
CA ALA A 25 40.86 13.42 -31.26
C ALA A 25 40.68 11.90 -31.30
N GLN A 26 40.94 11.36 -32.49
CA GLN A 26 40.97 9.94 -32.84
C GLN A 26 42.22 9.25 -32.27
N ILE A 27 42.06 7.98 -31.89
CA ILE A 27 43.11 6.96 -32.04
C ILE A 27 42.46 5.84 -32.87
N ASP A 28 42.86 5.80 -34.14
CA ASP A 28 43.18 4.65 -35.01
C ASP A 28 42.73 3.24 -34.61
N THR A 29 42.33 2.32 -35.49
CA THR A 29 41.82 2.26 -36.87
C THR A 29 41.42 0.77 -37.08
N ALA A 30 40.50 0.52 -38.02
CA ALA A 30 40.27 -0.74 -38.73
C ALA A 30 39.46 -1.89 -38.05
N SER A 31 38.18 -1.96 -38.45
CA SER A 31 37.29 -3.14 -38.55
C SER A 31 37.68 -4.05 -39.75
N PRO A 32 36.94 -5.12 -40.19
CA PRO A 32 35.61 -5.64 -39.78
C PRO A 32 35.39 -7.20 -39.88
N PHE A 33 34.14 -7.66 -39.69
CA PHE A 33 33.49 -8.91 -40.18
C PHE A 33 33.69 -10.30 -39.48
N SER A 34 32.68 -10.67 -38.67
CA SER A 34 31.78 -11.86 -38.74
C SER A 34 32.32 -13.32 -38.71
N PRO A 35 31.46 -14.37 -38.63
CA PRO A 35 31.56 -15.37 -37.54
C PRO A 35 31.78 -16.82 -38.05
N HIS A 36 32.54 -17.67 -37.35
CA HIS A 36 32.49 -19.11 -37.68
C HIS A 36 32.65 -20.05 -36.49
N ARG A 37 31.61 -20.89 -36.38
CA ARG A 37 31.52 -22.25 -35.80
C ARG A 37 32.87 -22.97 -35.70
N ARG A 38 33.15 -23.56 -34.54
CA ARG A 38 34.11 -24.66 -34.43
C ARG A 38 33.37 -25.99 -34.56
N ALA A 39 33.77 -26.72 -35.59
CA ALA A 39 33.40 -28.09 -35.88
C ALA A 39 34.25 -29.08 -35.08
N ILE A 40 33.64 -30.24 -34.86
CA ILE A 40 34.17 -31.52 -34.38
C ILE A 40 35.28 -32.02 -35.32
N PRO A 41 36.20 -32.88 -34.83
CA PRO A 41 36.68 -33.99 -35.66
C PRO A 41 36.35 -35.35 -35.03
N SER A 42 35.77 -36.19 -35.88
CA SER A 42 35.56 -37.62 -35.74
C SER A 42 36.88 -38.39 -35.85
N ASP A 43 36.99 -39.54 -35.18
CA ASP A 43 37.55 -40.74 -35.82
C ASP A 43 37.19 -42.06 -35.08
N ALA A 44 36.76 -43.02 -35.91
CA ALA A 44 36.90 -44.48 -35.84
C ALA A 44 36.15 -45.35 -34.78
N ALA A 45 35.21 -46.16 -35.29
CA ALA A 45 34.77 -47.48 -34.79
C ALA A 45 35.59 -48.61 -35.49
N PRO A 46 35.38 -49.95 -35.32
CA PRO A 46 34.29 -50.70 -34.65
C PRO A 46 34.68 -52.02 -33.90
N ALA A 47 33.71 -52.70 -33.26
CA ALA A 47 33.42 -54.16 -33.36
C ALA A 47 32.36 -54.67 -32.33
N ASP A 48 31.17 -55.07 -32.82
CA ASP A 48 30.32 -56.27 -32.57
C ASP A 48 30.46 -57.06 -31.25
N ASP A 49 29.46 -57.63 -30.54
CA ASP A 49 27.98 -57.81 -30.51
C ASP A 49 27.75 -58.70 -29.23
N PRO A 50 26.59 -59.33 -28.88
CA PRO A 50 25.17 -58.96 -28.91
C PRO A 50 24.51 -59.02 -27.51
N SER A 51 23.44 -58.26 -27.28
CA SER A 51 22.23 -58.73 -26.56
C SER A 51 21.23 -57.59 -26.41
N THR A 52 20.28 -57.53 -27.33
CA THR A 52 18.96 -56.97 -27.06
C THR A 52 17.97 -58.14 -27.00
N PRO A 53 16.91 -58.02 -26.19
CA PRO A 53 15.67 -57.74 -26.88
C PRO A 53 14.91 -56.59 -26.24
N ALA A 54 14.36 -55.75 -27.11
CA ALA A 54 13.31 -54.82 -26.78
C ALA A 54 12.03 -55.58 -26.41
N ALA A 55 11.40 -55.24 -25.28
CA ALA A 55 9.94 -55.26 -25.09
C ALA A 55 9.57 -54.78 -23.66
N MET A 56 8.64 -53.82 -23.61
CA MET A 56 7.74 -53.41 -22.53
C MET A 56 7.95 -54.01 -21.11
N ALA A 57 8.14 -53.12 -20.14
CA ALA A 57 7.56 -53.28 -18.81
C ALA A 57 7.28 -51.90 -18.21
N HIS A 58 6.00 -51.67 -17.87
CA HIS A 58 5.53 -50.61 -16.98
C HIS A 58 6.47 -50.46 -15.77
N GLY A 59 7.16 -49.32 -15.69
CA GLY A 59 7.79 -48.84 -14.47
C GLY A 59 6.95 -47.70 -13.94
N ASP A 60 5.94 -48.07 -13.16
CA ASP A 60 5.05 -47.22 -12.39
C ASP A 60 5.88 -46.18 -11.62
N ARG A 61 6.01 -44.96 -12.16
CA ARG A 61 6.42 -43.83 -11.34
C ARG A 61 5.21 -43.52 -10.49
N MET A 62 5.18 -44.09 -9.28
CA MET A 62 4.26 -43.68 -8.22
C MET A 62 4.36 -42.16 -8.09
N THR A 63 3.42 -41.46 -8.70
CA THR A 63 3.06 -40.09 -8.34
C THR A 63 2.65 -40.18 -6.88
N THR A 64 3.42 -39.57 -6.00
CA THR A 64 3.04 -39.47 -4.60
C THR A 64 1.67 -38.79 -4.55
N PHE A 65 0.76 -39.30 -3.73
CA PHE A 65 -0.61 -38.78 -3.60
C PHE A 65 -0.64 -37.25 -3.31
N GLU A 66 0.43 -36.70 -2.75
CA GLU A 66 0.61 -35.24 -2.52
C GLU A 66 0.86 -34.42 -3.80
N GLU A 67 1.48 -34.98 -4.85
CA GLU A 67 1.67 -34.28 -6.14
C GLU A 67 0.38 -34.26 -6.95
N GLY A 68 -0.45 -35.32 -6.85
CA GLY A 68 -1.76 -35.38 -7.49
C GLY A 68 -2.80 -34.43 -6.88
N GLU A 69 -2.75 -34.17 -5.56
CA GLU A 69 -3.57 -33.14 -4.93
C GLU A 69 -3.15 -31.73 -5.35
N ARG A 70 -1.84 -31.48 -5.51
CA ARG A 70 -1.34 -30.20 -6.05
C ARG A 70 -1.79 -29.98 -7.49
N GLU A 71 -1.75 -30.99 -8.36
CA GLU A 71 -2.23 -30.89 -9.74
C GLU A 71 -3.71 -30.49 -9.84
N SER A 72 -4.56 -30.94 -8.90
CA SER A 72 -5.98 -30.55 -8.83
C SER A 72 -6.20 -29.09 -8.37
N GLU A 73 -5.18 -28.45 -7.82
CA GLU A 73 -5.24 -27.06 -7.37
C GLU A 73 -4.92 -26.04 -8.47
N TYR A 74 -4.33 -26.48 -9.59
CA TYR A 74 -3.96 -25.61 -10.70
C TYR A 74 -5.09 -25.42 -11.70
N GLY A 75 -5.35 -24.16 -12.05
CA GLY A 75 -6.03 -23.81 -13.29
C GLY A 75 -5.03 -23.53 -14.42
N TYR A 76 -5.56 -23.31 -15.62
CA TYR A 76 -4.76 -23.00 -16.81
C TYR A 76 -5.27 -21.75 -17.50
N VAL A 77 -4.36 -20.86 -17.89
CA VAL A 77 -4.70 -19.63 -18.60
C VAL A 77 -5.31 -19.96 -19.97
N ARG A 78 -6.55 -19.55 -20.19
CA ARG A 78 -7.26 -19.69 -21.47
C ARG A 78 -7.09 -18.47 -22.36
N LYS A 79 -7.19 -17.27 -21.76
CA LYS A 79 -7.18 -15.99 -22.49
C LYS A 79 -6.53 -14.90 -21.65
N VAL A 80 -5.70 -14.08 -22.28
CA VAL A 80 -5.11 -12.87 -21.68
C VAL A 80 -5.60 -11.65 -22.45
N SER A 81 -6.15 -10.65 -21.75
CA SER A 81 -6.61 -9.38 -22.33
C SER A 81 -6.20 -8.21 -21.44
N GLY A 82 -5.02 -7.65 -21.71
CA GLY A 82 -4.40 -6.68 -20.81
C GLY A 82 -4.21 -7.30 -19.42
N PRO A 83 -4.58 -6.62 -18.31
CA PRO A 83 -4.45 -7.16 -16.96
C PRO A 83 -5.56 -8.14 -16.56
N VAL A 84 -6.55 -8.39 -17.42
CA VAL A 84 -7.58 -9.40 -17.17
C VAL A 84 -7.18 -10.71 -17.82
N VAL A 85 -7.11 -11.76 -17.03
CA VAL A 85 -6.74 -13.12 -17.44
C VAL A 85 -7.94 -14.04 -17.15
N VAL A 86 -8.31 -14.90 -18.09
CA VAL A 86 -9.33 -15.93 -17.88
C VAL A 86 -8.63 -17.27 -17.80
N ALA A 87 -8.87 -18.01 -16.72
CA ALA A 87 -8.33 -19.34 -16.48
C ALA A 87 -9.45 -20.37 -16.37
N ASP A 88 -9.25 -21.55 -16.96
CA ASP A 88 -10.13 -22.72 -16.87
C ASP A 88 -9.57 -23.72 -15.83
N GLY A 89 -10.38 -24.68 -15.38
CA GLY A 89 -9.97 -25.64 -14.34
C GLY A 89 -9.93 -25.02 -12.94
N MET A 90 -10.74 -23.98 -12.70
CA MET A 90 -10.74 -23.22 -11.44
C MET A 90 -11.89 -23.63 -10.51
N GLY A 91 -12.43 -24.84 -10.68
CA GLY A 91 -13.45 -25.44 -9.82
C GLY A 91 -13.07 -25.40 -8.34
N GLY A 92 -13.94 -24.81 -7.52
CA GLY A 92 -13.72 -24.63 -6.07
C GLY A 92 -12.92 -23.38 -5.68
N ALA A 93 -12.62 -22.48 -6.63
CA ALA A 93 -12.08 -21.17 -6.31
C ALA A 93 -13.17 -20.23 -5.74
N ALA A 94 -12.78 -19.34 -4.83
CA ALA A 94 -13.65 -18.34 -4.24
C ALA A 94 -13.52 -16.97 -4.93
N MET A 95 -14.58 -16.16 -4.84
CA MET A 95 -14.53 -14.76 -5.28
C MET A 95 -13.58 -13.97 -4.37
N TYR A 96 -12.77 -13.07 -4.95
CA TYR A 96 -11.73 -12.29 -4.28
C TYR A 96 -10.57 -13.10 -3.70
N GLU A 97 -10.43 -14.36 -4.12
CA GLU A 97 -9.29 -15.18 -3.77
C GLU A 97 -8.04 -14.75 -4.55
N LEU A 98 -6.88 -14.76 -3.88
CA LEU A 98 -5.59 -14.47 -4.48
C LEU A 98 -5.05 -15.71 -5.21
N VAL A 99 -4.48 -15.49 -6.38
CA VAL A 99 -3.90 -16.52 -7.24
C VAL A 99 -2.51 -16.11 -7.71
N ARG A 100 -1.69 -17.10 -8.07
CA ARG A 100 -0.38 -16.92 -8.71
C ARG A 100 -0.49 -17.38 -10.15
N VAL A 101 -0.32 -16.45 -11.09
CA VAL A 101 -0.54 -16.65 -12.53
C VAL A 101 0.79 -16.76 -13.26
N GLY A 102 0.94 -17.82 -14.07
CA GLY A 102 2.09 -18.04 -14.93
C GLY A 102 3.33 -18.56 -14.23
N HIS A 103 4.36 -18.84 -15.04
CA HIS A 103 5.65 -19.32 -14.55
C HIS A 103 6.35 -18.30 -13.64
N ASP A 104 6.15 -17.00 -13.92
CA ASP A 104 6.65 -15.90 -13.11
C ASP A 104 5.85 -15.72 -11.80
N SER A 105 4.79 -16.51 -11.56
CA SER A 105 3.98 -16.46 -10.33
C SER A 105 3.44 -15.06 -9.99
N LEU A 106 2.94 -14.37 -11.02
CA LEU A 106 2.37 -13.03 -10.91
C LEU A 106 1.16 -13.04 -9.97
N ILE A 107 1.03 -12.01 -9.14
CA ILE A 107 -0.08 -11.94 -8.18
C ILE A 107 -1.35 -11.48 -8.90
N GLY A 108 -2.44 -12.22 -8.75
CA GLY A 108 -3.77 -11.84 -9.24
C GLY A 108 -4.87 -12.12 -8.23
N GLU A 109 -6.06 -11.56 -8.48
CA GLU A 109 -7.26 -11.77 -7.68
C GLU A 109 -8.43 -12.18 -8.57
N ILE A 110 -9.21 -13.16 -8.13
CA ILE A 110 -10.40 -13.63 -8.85
C ILE A 110 -11.54 -12.62 -8.66
N ILE A 111 -12.10 -12.14 -9.77
CA ILE A 111 -13.16 -11.11 -9.77
C ILE A 111 -14.50 -11.63 -10.29
N ARG A 112 -14.51 -12.67 -11.12
CA ARG A 112 -15.72 -13.30 -11.65
C ARG A 112 -15.52 -14.80 -11.80
N LEU A 113 -16.56 -15.58 -11.50
CA LEU A 113 -16.59 -17.02 -11.66
C LEU A 113 -17.76 -17.38 -12.58
N GLU A 114 -17.48 -18.11 -13.66
CA GLU A 114 -18.47 -18.56 -14.64
C GLU A 114 -18.27 -20.07 -14.85
N GLY A 115 -19.04 -20.88 -14.11
CA GLY A 115 -18.87 -22.34 -14.12
C GLY A 115 -17.50 -22.74 -13.58
N ASP A 116 -16.68 -23.36 -14.45
CA ASP A 116 -15.30 -23.78 -14.15
C ASP A 116 -14.24 -22.75 -14.58
N SER A 117 -14.65 -21.67 -15.24
CA SER A 117 -13.78 -20.57 -15.67
C SER A 117 -13.77 -19.45 -14.64
N ALA A 118 -12.59 -18.94 -14.31
CA ALA A 118 -12.40 -17.78 -13.44
C ALA A 118 -11.78 -16.61 -14.22
N THR A 119 -12.37 -15.43 -14.08
CA THR A 119 -11.76 -14.17 -14.52
C THR A 119 -10.91 -13.62 -13.37
N ILE A 120 -9.63 -13.44 -13.64
CA ILE A 120 -8.59 -13.01 -12.72
C ILE A 120 -8.09 -11.64 -13.15
N GLN A 121 -7.99 -10.73 -12.20
CA GLN A 121 -7.32 -9.45 -12.36
C GLN A 121 -5.89 -9.54 -11.83
N VAL A 122 -4.92 -9.35 -12.70
CA VAL A 122 -3.49 -9.42 -12.34
C VAL A 122 -3.02 -8.05 -11.85
N TYR A 123 -2.31 -8.05 -10.71
CA TYR A 123 -1.75 -6.86 -10.06
C TYR A 123 -0.41 -6.42 -10.64
N GLU A 124 0.12 -7.20 -11.57
CA GLU A 124 1.38 -6.98 -12.28
C GLU A 124 1.15 -6.88 -13.79
N GLU A 125 2.21 -6.55 -14.53
CA GLU A 125 2.16 -6.54 -15.98
C GLU A 125 2.06 -7.98 -16.52
N THR A 126 1.06 -8.23 -17.37
CA THR A 126 0.77 -9.53 -17.97
C THR A 126 1.55 -9.81 -19.26
N ALA A 127 2.45 -8.91 -19.65
CA ALA A 127 3.24 -9.05 -20.87
C ALA A 127 4.14 -10.30 -20.79
N GLY A 128 3.97 -11.24 -21.72
CA GLY A 128 4.73 -12.49 -21.74
C GLY A 128 4.01 -13.69 -21.12
N LEU A 129 2.83 -13.51 -20.51
CA LEU A 129 1.96 -14.64 -20.18
C LEU A 129 1.46 -15.33 -21.46
N THR A 130 1.51 -16.66 -21.47
CA THR A 130 1.03 -17.47 -22.59
C THR A 130 -0.21 -18.30 -22.24
N VAL A 131 -0.89 -18.81 -23.26
CA VAL A 131 -2.02 -19.72 -23.07
C VAL A 131 -1.49 -21.05 -22.55
N ASN A 132 -2.21 -21.66 -21.62
CA ASN A 132 -1.85 -22.85 -20.84
C ASN A 132 -0.83 -22.64 -19.73
N ASP A 133 -0.46 -21.39 -19.45
CA ASP A 133 0.30 -21.04 -18.24
C ASP A 133 -0.45 -21.51 -16.97
N PRO A 134 0.25 -22.06 -15.96
CA PRO A 134 -0.39 -22.55 -14.75
C PRO A 134 -0.89 -21.40 -13.86
N VAL A 135 -2.02 -21.62 -13.19
CA VAL A 135 -2.60 -20.69 -12.20
C VAL A 135 -2.77 -21.42 -10.88
N LEU A 136 -1.96 -21.06 -9.88
CA LEU A 136 -2.02 -21.62 -8.54
C LEU A 136 -2.97 -20.82 -7.64
N ARG A 137 -3.85 -21.53 -6.94
CA ARG A 137 -4.80 -20.97 -5.98
C ARG A 137 -4.20 -20.86 -4.59
N THR A 138 -4.41 -19.73 -3.90
CA THR A 138 -3.89 -19.55 -2.54
C THR A 138 -4.93 -19.79 -1.43
N LYS A 139 -6.21 -19.94 -1.79
CA LYS A 139 -7.37 -20.13 -0.89
C LYS A 139 -7.56 -19.00 0.13
N LYS A 140 -6.86 -17.88 -0.05
CA LYS A 140 -6.89 -16.72 0.84
C LYS A 140 -7.17 -15.46 0.03
N PRO A 141 -7.96 -14.52 0.57
CA PRO A 141 -8.12 -13.22 -0.06
C PRO A 141 -6.84 -12.39 0.06
N LEU A 142 -6.76 -11.30 -0.72
CA LEU A 142 -5.70 -10.31 -0.55
C LEU A 142 -5.66 -9.82 0.91
N SER A 143 -4.56 -10.11 1.58
CA SER A 143 -4.36 -9.87 3.00
C SER A 143 -3.05 -9.14 3.24
N CYS A 144 -3.06 -8.25 4.23
CA CYS A 144 -1.86 -7.57 4.68
C CYS A 144 -1.25 -8.29 5.89
N GLU A 145 0.08 -8.31 5.95
CA GLU A 145 0.84 -8.70 7.13
C GLU A 145 0.90 -7.50 8.09
N LEU A 146 0.43 -7.69 9.31
CA LEU A 146 0.34 -6.66 10.35
C LEU A 146 1.22 -7.09 11.53
N GLY A 147 2.11 -6.21 11.97
CA GLY A 147 3.05 -6.47 13.07
C GLY A 147 4.12 -5.40 13.19
N PRO A 148 5.10 -5.58 14.08
CA PRO A 148 6.26 -4.69 14.22
C PRO A 148 7.07 -4.60 12.91
N GLY A 149 7.57 -3.42 12.58
CA GLY A 149 8.34 -3.15 11.35
C GLY A 149 7.51 -2.51 10.23
N ILE A 150 6.33 -1.96 10.51
CA ILE A 150 5.50 -1.24 9.53
C ILE A 150 5.87 0.26 9.49
N LEU A 151 6.24 0.82 10.64
CA LEU A 151 6.57 2.24 10.76
C LEU A 151 7.94 2.52 10.15
N GLY A 152 8.04 3.60 9.36
CA GLY A 152 9.25 3.97 8.64
C GLY A 152 9.53 3.16 7.37
N ASN A 153 8.72 2.14 7.08
CA ASN A 153 8.81 1.38 5.85
C ASN A 153 7.95 1.97 4.72
N ILE A 154 8.40 1.68 3.49
CA ILE A 154 7.78 2.13 2.25
C ILE A 154 7.33 0.91 1.49
N PHE A 155 6.01 0.80 1.30
CA PHE A 155 5.36 -0.32 0.65
C PHE A 155 4.85 0.05 -0.75
N ASP A 156 4.70 -0.94 -1.62
CA ASP A 156 3.91 -0.81 -2.84
C ASP A 156 2.40 -1.06 -2.57
N GLY A 157 1.57 -1.04 -3.62
CA GLY A 157 0.12 -1.23 -3.48
C GLY A 157 -0.33 -2.58 -2.92
N ILE A 158 0.52 -3.61 -2.98
CA ILE A 158 0.28 -4.96 -2.43
C ILE A 158 1.17 -5.28 -1.23
N GLN A 159 1.67 -4.25 -0.56
CA GLN A 159 2.44 -4.33 0.68
C GLN A 159 3.85 -4.94 0.56
N ARG A 160 4.51 -4.83 -0.60
CA ARG A 160 5.92 -5.25 -0.73
C ARG A 160 6.87 -4.09 -0.41
N PRO A 161 7.93 -4.31 0.40
CA PRO A 161 8.86 -3.26 0.78
C PRO A 161 9.78 -2.87 -0.39
N LEU A 162 9.68 -1.61 -0.85
CA LEU A 162 10.43 -1.13 -2.02
C LEU A 162 11.96 -1.13 -1.79
N LYS A 163 12.39 -0.82 -0.57
CA LYS A 163 13.82 -0.83 -0.20
C LYS A 163 14.43 -2.22 -0.32
N THR A 164 13.72 -3.24 0.18
CA THR A 164 14.18 -4.63 0.13
C THR A 164 14.18 -5.17 -1.29
N ILE A 165 13.17 -4.80 -2.10
CA ILE A 165 13.14 -5.14 -3.53
C ILE A 165 14.39 -4.58 -4.23
N ALA A 166 14.68 -3.28 -4.06
CA ALA A 166 15.83 -2.64 -4.70
C ALA A 166 17.17 -3.27 -4.31
N ILE A 167 17.34 -3.62 -3.03
CA ILE A 167 18.56 -4.30 -2.55
C ILE A 167 18.68 -5.71 -3.14
N LYS A 168 17.58 -6.46 -3.21
CA LYS A 168 17.57 -7.85 -3.68
C LYS A 168 17.69 -7.96 -5.20
N SER A 169 17.08 -7.05 -5.96
CA SER A 169 17.19 -7.01 -7.42
C SER A 169 18.54 -6.45 -7.88
N GLY A 170 19.14 -5.55 -7.10
CA GLY A 170 20.35 -4.82 -7.51
C GLY A 170 20.10 -3.86 -8.67
N ASP A 171 18.84 -3.53 -8.95
CA ASP A 171 18.40 -2.70 -10.07
C ASP A 171 17.40 -1.64 -9.59
N VAL A 172 17.29 -0.56 -10.36
CA VAL A 172 16.34 0.54 -10.15
C VAL A 172 14.91 0.11 -10.53
N TYR A 173 14.77 -0.89 -11.41
CA TYR A 173 13.49 -1.43 -11.82
C TYR A 173 12.98 -2.51 -10.87
N ILE A 174 11.65 -2.56 -10.72
CA ILE A 174 10.96 -3.62 -9.97
C ILE A 174 10.79 -4.81 -10.92
N PRO A 175 11.42 -5.96 -10.66
CA PRO A 175 11.25 -7.13 -11.51
C PRO A 175 9.83 -7.69 -11.36
N ARG A 176 9.36 -8.39 -12.39
CA ARG A 176 8.05 -9.07 -12.39
C ARG A 176 8.14 -10.36 -11.58
N GLY A 177 7.04 -10.73 -10.92
CA GLY A 177 6.94 -11.99 -10.17
C GLY A 177 7.73 -12.00 -8.86
N VAL A 178 8.29 -10.87 -8.44
CA VAL A 178 9.14 -10.85 -7.24
C VAL A 178 8.30 -11.05 -5.99
N SER A 179 8.60 -12.15 -5.30
CA SER A 179 8.08 -12.44 -3.97
C SER A 179 9.10 -12.02 -2.90
N VAL A 180 8.76 -10.98 -2.16
CA VAL A 180 9.48 -10.53 -0.95
C VAL A 180 8.46 -10.53 0.19
N PRO A 181 8.82 -10.99 1.40
CA PRO A 181 7.96 -10.83 2.56
C PRO A 181 7.67 -9.34 2.82
N ALA A 182 6.48 -9.03 3.34
CA ALA A 182 6.10 -7.63 3.59
C ALA A 182 6.97 -7.03 4.70
N LEU A 183 7.14 -7.80 5.79
CA LEU A 183 7.97 -7.43 6.93
C LEU A 183 9.27 -8.22 6.95
N ASP A 184 10.32 -7.62 7.50
CA ASP A 184 11.60 -8.29 7.70
C ASP A 184 11.46 -9.34 8.80
N LYS A 185 11.55 -10.61 8.41
CA LYS A 185 11.36 -11.75 9.31
C LYS A 185 12.60 -12.11 10.10
N ASP A 186 13.77 -11.59 9.71
CA ASP A 186 15.04 -11.88 10.36
C ASP A 186 15.34 -10.86 11.48
N GLN A 187 14.73 -9.68 11.40
CA GLN A 187 14.85 -8.64 12.41
C GLN A 187 14.30 -9.10 13.77
N GLN A 188 15.13 -8.95 14.79
CA GLN A 188 14.80 -9.26 16.19
C GLN A 188 14.21 -8.04 16.89
N TRP A 189 13.17 -8.27 17.66
CA TRP A 189 12.44 -7.24 18.40
C TRP A 189 12.41 -7.53 19.89
N GLU A 190 12.54 -6.49 20.70
CA GLU A 190 12.41 -6.60 22.16
C GLU A 190 10.94 -6.76 22.54
N PHE A 191 10.58 -7.99 22.92
CA PHE A 191 9.25 -8.38 23.35
C PHE A 191 9.12 -8.25 24.87
N GLN A 192 8.09 -7.52 25.31
CA GLN A 192 7.74 -7.39 26.71
C GLN A 192 6.28 -7.84 26.92
N PRO A 193 6.04 -9.01 27.55
CA PRO A 193 4.69 -9.46 27.84
C PRO A 193 4.02 -8.54 28.87
N ASN A 194 2.71 -8.33 28.73
CA ASN A 194 1.90 -7.63 29.73
C ASN A 194 1.68 -8.51 30.97
N LYS A 195 0.98 -8.00 31.99
CA LYS A 195 0.68 -8.70 33.27
C LYS A 195 -0.31 -9.88 33.13
N LEU A 196 -0.29 -10.61 32.01
CA LEU A 196 -1.11 -11.80 31.77
C LEU A 196 -0.26 -13.06 31.99
N GLY A 197 -0.83 -14.03 32.70
CA GLY A 197 -0.17 -15.28 33.05
C GLY A 197 -0.74 -16.49 32.31
N VAL A 198 -0.06 -17.64 32.46
CA VAL A 198 -0.56 -18.93 31.99
C VAL A 198 -1.85 -19.29 32.75
N GLY A 199 -2.90 -19.62 32.01
CA GLY A 199 -4.22 -19.96 32.54
C GLY A 199 -5.25 -18.83 32.51
N ASP A 200 -4.83 -17.59 32.23
CA ASP A 200 -5.75 -16.47 32.07
C ASP A 200 -6.58 -16.62 30.79
N ASN A 201 -7.82 -16.12 30.84
CA ASN A 201 -8.70 -16.08 29.67
C ASN A 201 -8.37 -14.81 28.87
N ILE A 202 -8.14 -14.97 27.58
CA ILE A 202 -7.92 -13.87 26.64
C ILE A 202 -8.97 -13.91 25.52
N THR A 203 -9.41 -12.73 25.11
CA THR A 203 -10.36 -12.57 24.02
C THR A 203 -9.75 -11.81 22.85
N ASN A 204 -10.48 -11.79 21.74
CA ASN A 204 -10.11 -11.10 20.52
C ASN A 204 -9.82 -9.61 20.76
N GLY A 205 -8.67 -9.14 20.28
CA GLY A 205 -8.24 -7.75 20.41
C GLY A 205 -7.54 -7.42 21.74
N ASP A 206 -7.40 -8.35 22.67
CA ASP A 206 -6.67 -8.10 23.92
C ASP A 206 -5.19 -7.84 23.64
N LEU A 207 -4.62 -6.85 24.33
CA LEU A 207 -3.19 -6.52 24.25
C LEU A 207 -2.41 -7.41 25.21
N TYR A 208 -1.67 -8.38 24.68
CA TYR A 208 -0.92 -9.32 25.50
C TYR A 208 0.57 -8.97 25.63
N ALA A 209 1.10 -8.13 24.74
CA ALA A 209 2.49 -7.72 24.78
C ALA A 209 2.72 -6.34 24.18
N THR A 210 3.88 -5.78 24.47
CA THR A 210 4.37 -4.54 23.90
C THR A 210 5.76 -4.77 23.32
N VAL A 211 5.99 -4.27 22.11
CA VAL A 211 7.28 -4.26 21.42
C VAL A 211 7.70 -2.81 21.17
N PHE A 212 8.97 -2.51 21.37
CA PHE A 212 9.52 -1.20 21.02
C PHE A 212 9.97 -1.21 19.56
N GLU A 213 9.13 -0.66 18.68
CA GLU A 213 9.45 -0.56 17.25
C GLU A 213 10.39 0.62 16.96
N ASN A 214 10.09 1.78 17.53
CA ASN A 214 10.88 3.00 17.36
C ASN A 214 11.02 3.72 18.71
N THR A 215 11.88 4.74 18.76
CA THR A 215 12.03 5.61 19.94
C THR A 215 10.73 6.34 20.33
N LEU A 216 9.82 6.50 19.38
CA LEU A 216 8.55 7.22 19.52
C LEU A 216 7.37 6.34 19.91
N MET A 217 7.27 5.17 19.26
CA MET A 217 6.05 4.38 19.23
C MET A 217 6.27 3.04 19.90
N LYS A 218 5.37 2.73 20.84
CA LYS A 218 5.27 1.41 21.46
C LYS A 218 4.28 0.60 20.64
N HIS A 219 4.74 -0.47 20.02
CA HIS A 219 3.89 -1.34 19.25
C HIS A 219 3.16 -2.31 20.19
N HIS A 220 1.87 -2.11 20.39
CA HIS A 220 1.07 -3.02 21.20
C HIS A 220 0.61 -4.21 20.37
N ILE A 221 1.02 -5.42 20.77
CA ILE A 221 0.63 -6.64 20.07
C ILE A 221 -0.73 -7.08 20.60
N ALA A 222 -1.71 -7.07 19.70
CA ALA A 222 -3.08 -7.48 19.96
C ALA A 222 -3.32 -8.92 19.49
N LEU A 223 -4.18 -9.64 20.18
CA LEU A 223 -4.65 -10.94 19.70
C LEU A 223 -5.51 -10.76 18.43
N PRO A 224 -5.28 -11.54 17.35
CA PRO A 224 -6.04 -11.40 16.12
C PRO A 224 -7.56 -11.57 16.33
N PRO A 225 -8.40 -10.81 15.60
CA PRO A 225 -9.85 -10.95 15.73
C PRO A 225 -10.32 -12.36 15.36
N GLY A 226 -11.20 -12.94 16.19
CA GLY A 226 -11.73 -14.30 16.01
C GLY A 226 -10.96 -15.38 16.77
N ALA A 227 -9.86 -15.05 17.45
CA ALA A 227 -9.21 -15.91 18.42
C ALA A 227 -9.71 -15.59 19.84
N MET A 228 -9.97 -16.64 20.62
CA MET A 228 -10.29 -16.58 22.04
C MET A 228 -9.82 -17.89 22.68
N GLY A 229 -9.45 -17.86 23.96
CA GLY A 229 -9.00 -19.08 24.64
C GLY A 229 -8.32 -18.82 25.97
N LYS A 230 -7.81 -19.89 26.55
CA LYS A 230 -6.94 -19.84 27.73
C LYS A 230 -5.49 -19.85 27.29
N ILE A 231 -4.65 -19.04 27.94
CA ILE A 231 -3.22 -19.01 27.65
C ILE A 231 -2.59 -20.31 28.15
N SER A 232 -2.05 -21.14 27.24
CA SER A 232 -1.28 -22.34 27.61
C SER A 232 0.21 -22.03 27.74
N TYR A 233 0.71 -21.11 26.93
CA TYR A 233 2.09 -20.66 26.96
C TYR A 233 2.18 -19.20 26.51
N ILE A 234 3.06 -18.44 27.17
CA ILE A 234 3.44 -17.09 26.78
C ILE A 234 4.96 -16.97 26.86
N ALA A 235 5.56 -16.42 25.81
CA ALA A 235 7.00 -16.24 25.76
C ALA A 235 7.48 -15.24 26.85
N PRO A 236 8.63 -15.51 27.52
CA PRO A 236 9.21 -14.56 28.46
C PRO A 236 9.70 -13.29 27.75
N ALA A 237 10.02 -12.25 28.52
CA ALA A 237 10.62 -11.04 27.95
C ALA A 237 11.98 -11.36 27.31
N GLY A 238 12.19 -10.94 26.06
CA GLY A 238 13.37 -11.32 25.29
C GLY A 238 13.40 -10.73 23.89
N GLN A 239 14.39 -11.14 23.10
CA GLN A 239 14.51 -10.80 21.68
C GLN A 239 13.91 -11.93 20.84
N TYR A 240 12.93 -11.59 20.01
CA TYR A 240 12.25 -12.56 19.15
C TYR A 240 12.11 -12.03 17.73
N SER A 241 12.11 -12.94 16.77
CA SER A 241 11.78 -12.66 15.37
C SER A 241 10.27 -12.68 15.15
N LEU A 242 9.82 -12.18 13.99
CA LEU A 242 8.41 -12.25 13.60
C LEU A 242 7.92 -13.68 13.31
N GLN A 243 8.82 -14.66 13.18
CA GLN A 243 8.49 -16.07 12.94
C GLN A 243 8.32 -16.86 14.25
N ASP A 244 8.89 -16.37 15.34
CA ASP A 244 8.88 -17.07 16.62
C ASP A 244 7.47 -17.04 17.23
N THR A 245 7.09 -18.17 17.82
CA THR A 245 5.81 -18.32 18.50
C THR A 245 5.89 -17.66 19.88
N VAL A 246 5.06 -16.64 20.08
CA VAL A 246 5.05 -15.84 21.32
C VAL A 246 3.90 -16.20 22.25
N LEU A 247 2.83 -16.79 21.71
CA LEU A 247 1.61 -17.10 22.47
C LEU A 247 0.98 -18.40 21.96
N GLU A 248 0.61 -19.28 22.87
CA GLU A 248 -0.24 -20.43 22.59
C GLU A 248 -1.54 -20.32 23.36
N LEU A 249 -2.65 -20.52 22.65
CA LEU A 249 -3.99 -20.53 23.23
C LEU A 249 -4.63 -21.90 23.11
N GLU A 250 -5.28 -22.34 24.17
CA GLU A 250 -6.12 -23.52 24.19
C GLU A 250 -7.60 -23.11 24.20
N PHE A 251 -8.35 -23.57 23.20
CA PHE A 251 -9.79 -23.37 23.11
C PHE A 251 -10.45 -24.68 22.69
N GLN A 252 -11.38 -25.18 23.53
CA GLN A 252 -12.13 -26.42 23.28
C GLN A 252 -11.22 -27.64 22.95
N GLY A 253 -10.05 -27.72 23.58
CA GLY A 253 -9.07 -28.81 23.37
C GLY A 253 -8.20 -28.67 22.11
N ILE A 254 -8.36 -27.58 21.34
CA ILE A 254 -7.49 -27.25 20.20
C ILE A 254 -6.48 -26.20 20.66
N LYS A 255 -5.19 -26.51 20.51
CA LYS A 255 -4.09 -25.55 20.72
C LYS A 255 -3.82 -24.79 19.43
N LYS A 256 -3.75 -23.46 19.51
CA LYS A 256 -3.40 -22.57 18.41
C LYS A 256 -2.19 -21.73 18.80
N GLU A 257 -1.19 -21.72 17.93
CA GLU A 257 0.02 -20.91 18.06
C GLU A 257 -0.17 -19.56 17.38
N PHE A 258 0.37 -18.52 18.01
CA PHE A 258 0.36 -17.14 17.51
C PHE A 258 1.77 -16.57 17.56
N THR A 259 2.14 -15.89 16.47
CA THR A 259 3.37 -15.10 16.38
C THR A 259 3.04 -13.62 16.60
N MET A 260 4.06 -12.76 16.58
CA MET A 260 3.89 -11.30 16.63
C MET A 260 3.25 -10.72 15.37
N LEU A 261 3.18 -11.51 14.29
CA LEU A 261 2.64 -11.14 12.99
C LEU A 261 1.28 -11.80 12.82
N HIS A 262 0.27 -11.03 12.41
CA HIS A 262 -1.00 -11.59 11.94
C HIS A 262 -1.35 -11.07 10.56
N THR A 263 -2.14 -11.86 9.84
CA THR A 263 -2.62 -11.50 8.51
C THR A 263 -4.07 -11.04 8.60
N TRP A 264 -4.43 -10.01 7.85
CA TRP A 264 -5.80 -9.50 7.80
C TRP A 264 -6.24 -9.15 6.37
N PRO A 265 -7.44 -9.57 5.93
CA PRO A 265 -7.95 -9.26 4.59
C PRO A 265 -8.22 -7.75 4.41
N VAL A 266 -7.69 -7.16 3.34
CA VAL A 266 -7.71 -5.69 3.15
C VAL A 266 -9.11 -5.12 2.85
N ARG A 267 -9.98 -5.96 2.26
CA ARG A 267 -11.35 -5.59 1.89
C ARG A 267 -12.32 -5.66 3.07
N THR A 268 -11.95 -6.33 4.17
CA THR A 268 -12.81 -6.45 5.35
C THR A 268 -12.37 -5.44 6.40
N PRO A 269 -13.26 -4.54 6.86
CA PRO A 269 -12.91 -3.60 7.92
C PRO A 269 -12.61 -4.36 9.22
N ARG A 270 -11.64 -3.86 9.99
CA ARG A 270 -11.32 -4.47 11.29
C ARG A 270 -12.46 -4.25 12.29
N PRO A 271 -12.87 -5.30 13.03
CA PRO A 271 -14.01 -5.22 13.93
C PRO A 271 -13.71 -4.32 15.13
N VAL A 272 -14.73 -3.62 15.62
CA VAL A 272 -14.65 -2.67 16.74
C VAL A 272 -15.76 -2.94 17.75
N ALA A 273 -15.60 -2.49 19.00
CA ALA A 273 -16.63 -2.71 20.03
C ALA A 273 -17.85 -1.80 19.81
N SER A 274 -17.61 -0.49 19.62
CA SER A 274 -18.65 0.49 19.31
C SER A 274 -18.06 1.71 18.61
N LYS A 275 -18.87 2.39 17.78
CA LYS A 275 -18.51 3.69 17.20
C LYS A 275 -18.87 4.81 18.18
N LEU A 276 -17.96 5.76 18.38
CA LEU A 276 -18.12 6.90 19.26
C LEU A 276 -18.25 8.19 18.43
N ALA A 277 -18.92 9.20 18.98
CA ALA A 277 -18.90 10.53 18.39
C ALA A 277 -17.51 11.17 18.57
N ALA A 278 -17.00 11.81 17.51
CA ALA A 278 -15.73 12.50 17.55
C ALA A 278 -15.91 13.90 18.15
N ASP A 279 -15.26 14.14 19.28
CA ASP A 279 -15.33 15.38 20.10
C ASP A 279 -13.99 16.15 20.12
N THR A 280 -12.91 15.51 19.68
CA THR A 280 -11.55 16.06 19.78
C THR A 280 -11.15 16.66 18.43
N PRO A 281 -10.72 17.93 18.35
CA PRO A 281 -10.32 18.55 17.09
C PRO A 281 -9.00 17.97 16.55
N LEU A 282 -8.93 17.83 15.23
CA LEU A 282 -7.68 17.56 14.51
C LEU A 282 -6.99 18.90 14.26
N LEU A 283 -5.85 19.11 14.92
CA LEU A 283 -5.06 20.32 14.72
C LEU A 283 -4.22 20.16 13.46
N THR A 284 -4.44 21.00 12.45
CA THR A 284 -3.69 20.95 11.19
C THR A 284 -2.46 21.85 11.20
N GLY A 285 -2.41 22.82 12.12
CA GLY A 285 -1.38 23.87 12.18
C GLY A 285 -1.63 25.02 11.20
N GLN A 286 -2.70 24.95 10.40
CA GLN A 286 -3.08 25.97 9.44
C GLN A 286 -4.24 26.79 9.99
N ARG A 287 -4.03 28.09 10.21
CA ARG A 287 -5.04 29.01 10.77
C ARG A 287 -6.40 28.96 10.06
N VAL A 288 -6.41 28.86 8.72
CA VAL A 288 -7.66 28.83 7.95
C VAL A 288 -8.43 27.52 8.15
N LEU A 289 -7.72 26.39 8.24
CA LEU A 289 -8.33 25.08 8.40
C LEU A 289 -8.81 24.91 9.84
N ASP A 290 -7.99 25.29 10.82
CA ASP A 290 -8.31 25.13 12.23
C ASP A 290 -9.41 26.11 12.72
N ALA A 291 -9.50 27.31 12.14
CA ALA A 291 -10.48 28.31 12.57
C ALA A 291 -11.80 28.29 11.78
N LEU A 292 -11.75 28.27 10.44
CA LEU A 292 -12.96 28.39 9.61
C LEU A 292 -13.59 27.04 9.26
N PHE A 293 -12.77 26.02 9.02
CA PHE A 293 -13.23 24.72 8.53
C PHE A 293 -12.62 23.57 9.34
N PRO A 294 -12.85 23.54 10.66
CA PRO A 294 -12.17 22.60 11.54
C PRO A 294 -12.56 21.16 11.21
N SER A 295 -11.61 20.26 11.44
CA SER A 295 -11.84 18.81 11.42
C SER A 295 -11.64 18.21 12.81
N VAL A 296 -12.06 16.96 12.98
CA VAL A 296 -11.99 16.20 14.23
C VAL A 296 -11.17 14.93 14.04
N LEU A 297 -10.58 14.44 15.13
CA LEU A 297 -9.93 13.13 15.16
C LEU A 297 -10.99 12.04 14.97
N GLY A 298 -10.87 11.28 13.88
CA GLY A 298 -11.91 10.35 13.42
C GLY A 298 -12.83 10.93 12.33
N GLY A 299 -12.58 12.18 11.90
CA GLY A 299 -13.37 12.85 10.88
C GLY A 299 -13.03 12.41 9.45
N THR A 300 -13.88 12.83 8.51
CA THR A 300 -13.69 12.64 7.07
C THR A 300 -13.54 14.00 6.39
N CYS A 301 -12.41 14.20 5.72
CA CYS A 301 -12.10 15.42 4.97
C CYS A 301 -11.86 15.10 3.49
N ALA A 302 -12.34 15.98 2.62
CA ALA A 302 -11.90 16.02 1.22
C ALA A 302 -11.17 17.32 0.90
N ILE A 303 -10.08 17.20 0.15
CA ILE A 303 -9.31 18.32 -0.41
C ILE A 303 -9.42 18.25 -1.93
N PRO A 304 -10.49 18.77 -2.54
CA PRO A 304 -10.50 18.91 -3.97
C PRO A 304 -9.66 20.10 -4.41
N GLY A 305 -9.04 19.96 -5.56
CA GLY A 305 -8.39 21.07 -6.22
C GLY A 305 -7.76 20.65 -7.53
N ALA A 306 -7.57 21.62 -8.42
CA ALA A 306 -6.79 21.38 -9.63
C ALA A 306 -5.34 21.00 -9.28
N PHE A 307 -4.62 20.43 -10.25
CA PHE A 307 -3.19 20.17 -10.12
C PHE A 307 -2.42 21.46 -9.80
N GLY A 308 -1.44 21.38 -8.89
CA GLY A 308 -0.61 22.53 -8.49
C GLY A 308 -1.27 23.54 -7.53
N CYS A 309 -2.46 23.26 -6.97
CA CYS A 309 -3.12 24.17 -6.02
C CYS A 309 -2.59 24.06 -4.57
N GLY A 310 -1.67 23.13 -4.30
CA GLY A 310 -1.09 22.90 -2.96
C GLY A 310 -1.71 21.74 -2.17
N LYS A 311 -2.31 20.73 -2.83
CA LYS A 311 -2.88 19.55 -2.16
C LYS A 311 -1.83 18.79 -1.34
N THR A 312 -0.75 18.38 -1.99
CA THR A 312 0.36 17.65 -1.37
C THR A 312 1.03 18.46 -0.26
N VAL A 313 1.13 19.79 -0.42
CA VAL A 313 1.66 20.69 0.62
C VAL A 313 0.78 20.66 1.88
N ILE A 314 -0.55 20.64 1.73
CA ILE A 314 -1.47 20.50 2.87
C ILE A 314 -1.33 19.11 3.49
N SER A 315 -1.23 18.05 2.69
CA SER A 315 -1.00 16.69 3.21
C SER A 315 0.32 16.58 3.99
N GLN A 316 1.42 17.16 3.49
CA GLN A 316 2.71 17.22 4.17
C GLN A 316 2.67 18.08 5.44
N ALA A 317 1.98 19.22 5.40
CA ALA A 317 1.79 20.06 6.59
C ALA A 317 1.01 19.29 7.67
N LEU A 318 -0.05 18.57 7.27
CA LEU A 318 -0.83 17.77 8.18
C LEU A 318 -0.01 16.58 8.74
N SER A 319 0.89 15.96 7.97
CA SER A 319 1.71 14.85 8.49
C SER A 319 2.72 15.31 9.53
N LYS A 320 3.20 16.55 9.38
CA LYS A 320 4.16 17.17 10.30
C LYS A 320 3.52 17.74 11.56
N TYR A 321 2.47 18.55 11.40
CA TYR A 321 1.92 19.37 12.47
C TYR A 321 0.68 18.76 13.14
N SER A 322 0.17 17.64 12.63
CA SER A 322 -0.99 17.00 13.26
C SER A 322 -0.70 16.49 14.66
N ASN A 323 -1.72 16.61 15.50
CA ASN A 323 -1.83 15.96 16.81
C ASN A 323 -2.17 14.47 16.70
N SER A 324 -1.90 13.83 15.55
CA SER A 324 -2.05 12.38 15.37
C SER A 324 -0.79 11.64 15.79
N ASP A 325 -0.94 10.47 16.38
CA ASP A 325 0.17 9.64 16.85
C ASP A 325 0.89 8.95 15.69
N THR A 326 0.13 8.53 14.67
CA THR A 326 0.65 7.83 13.49
C THR A 326 0.03 8.40 12.22
N VAL A 327 0.84 8.46 11.16
CA VAL A 327 0.39 8.92 9.84
C VAL A 327 0.55 7.80 8.82
N VAL A 328 -0.50 7.55 8.04
CA VAL A 328 -0.44 6.62 6.90
C VAL A 328 -0.66 7.43 5.63
N TYR A 329 0.35 7.51 4.78
CA TYR A 329 0.26 8.22 3.51
C TYR A 329 0.17 7.22 2.37
N VAL A 330 -0.90 7.30 1.58
CA VAL A 330 -1.11 6.47 0.40
C VAL A 330 -1.04 7.34 -0.84
N GLY A 331 0.03 7.15 -1.60
CA GLY A 331 0.18 7.67 -2.95
C GLY A 331 -0.50 6.73 -3.95
N CYS A 332 -1.67 7.10 -4.48
CA CYS A 332 -2.41 6.33 -5.47
C CYS A 332 -2.38 7.03 -6.83
N GLY A 333 -1.60 6.49 -7.77
CA GLY A 333 -1.54 6.97 -9.15
C GLY A 333 -0.90 8.34 -9.32
N GLU A 334 -0.10 8.78 -8.33
CA GLU A 334 0.64 10.03 -8.39
C GLU A 334 1.88 9.92 -9.29
N ARG A 335 2.42 11.07 -9.70
CA ARG A 335 3.61 11.06 -10.57
C ARG A 335 4.80 10.54 -9.78
N GLY A 336 5.69 9.80 -10.44
CA GLY A 336 6.91 9.27 -9.82
C GLY A 336 7.76 10.37 -9.16
N ASN A 337 7.81 11.56 -9.76
CA ASN A 337 8.56 12.69 -9.20
C ASN A 337 7.92 13.26 -7.92
N GLU A 338 6.60 13.32 -7.85
CA GLU A 338 5.87 13.80 -6.65
C GLU A 338 6.08 12.82 -5.48
N MET A 339 6.05 11.52 -5.77
CA MET A 339 6.39 10.50 -4.77
C MET A 339 7.87 10.53 -4.37
N ALA A 340 8.79 10.76 -5.30
CA ALA A 340 10.22 10.88 -4.99
C ALA A 340 10.52 12.10 -4.10
N GLU A 341 9.85 13.23 -4.34
CA GLU A 341 9.94 14.43 -3.51
C GLU A 341 9.48 14.14 -2.08
N VAL A 342 8.31 13.50 -1.93
CA VAL A 342 7.81 13.04 -0.61
C VAL A 342 8.82 12.15 0.10
N LEU A 343 9.42 11.18 -0.61
CA LEU A 343 10.42 10.28 -0.05
C LEU A 343 11.74 10.96 0.34
N MET A 344 12.11 12.04 -0.35
CA MET A 344 13.31 12.82 -0.04
C MET A 344 13.10 13.79 1.13
N ASP A 345 11.92 14.39 1.20
CA ASP A 345 11.59 15.40 2.19
C ASP A 345 11.23 14.79 3.55
N PHE A 346 10.42 13.72 3.59
CA PHE A 346 9.90 13.16 4.84
C PHE A 346 10.97 12.76 5.85
N PRO A 347 12.11 12.15 5.45
CA PRO A 347 13.21 11.86 6.38
C PRO A 347 13.86 13.12 6.96
N GLN A 348 13.89 14.22 6.21
CA GLN A 348 14.47 15.51 6.64
C GLN A 348 13.55 16.28 7.60
N LEU A 349 12.26 15.98 7.59
CA LEU A 349 11.30 16.60 8.49
C LEU A 349 11.49 16.06 9.91
N THR A 350 11.93 16.93 10.82
CA THR A 350 11.93 16.67 12.26
C THR A 350 10.69 17.28 12.91
N MET A 351 10.23 16.65 13.98
CA MET A 351 9.23 17.16 14.89
C MET A 351 9.82 17.29 16.29
N THR A 352 9.46 18.36 16.97
CA THR A 352 9.78 18.58 18.38
C THR A 352 8.70 17.92 19.23
N LEU A 353 9.08 16.88 19.98
CA LEU A 353 8.19 16.28 20.96
C LEU A 353 7.93 17.23 22.13
N PRO A 354 6.86 17.01 22.91
CA PRO A 354 6.61 17.74 24.15
C PRO A 354 7.80 17.71 25.12
N ASP A 355 8.60 16.64 25.08
CA ASP A 355 9.81 16.45 25.89
C ASP A 355 11.04 17.22 25.36
N GLY A 356 10.88 18.01 24.30
CA GLY A 356 11.94 18.83 23.69
C GLY A 356 12.91 18.08 22.78
N ARG A 357 12.72 16.76 22.58
CA ARG A 357 13.54 15.96 21.66
C ARG A 357 13.07 16.14 20.22
N GLU A 358 14.02 16.26 19.30
CA GLU A 358 13.75 16.24 17.87
C GLU A 358 13.84 14.81 17.32
N GLU A 359 12.77 14.37 16.69
CA GLU A 359 12.69 13.05 16.05
C GLU A 359 12.15 13.18 14.62
N SER A 360 12.58 12.28 13.73
CA SER A 360 12.12 12.29 12.34
C SER A 360 10.66 11.86 12.23
N VAL A 361 9.88 12.55 11.40
CA VAL A 361 8.47 12.24 11.10
C VAL A 361 8.34 10.84 10.49
N MET A 362 9.37 10.35 9.80
CA MET A 362 9.38 9.02 9.18
C MET A 362 9.17 7.88 10.20
N LYS A 363 9.66 8.04 11.44
CA LYS A 363 9.52 7.01 12.49
C LYS A 363 8.09 6.75 12.96
N ARG A 364 7.15 7.67 12.68
CA ARG A 364 5.71 7.50 12.98
C ARG A 364 4.84 7.46 11.71
N THR A 365 5.49 7.35 10.55
CA THR A 365 4.80 7.41 9.26
C THR A 365 5.02 6.11 8.48
N THR A 366 3.96 5.61 7.86
CA THR A 366 4.05 4.53 6.87
C THR A 366 3.64 5.06 5.51
N LEU A 367 4.44 4.77 4.49
CA LEU A 367 4.19 5.22 3.12
C LEU A 367 3.79 4.03 2.25
N VAL A 368 2.65 4.14 1.58
CA VAL A 368 2.22 3.22 0.52
C VAL A 368 2.35 3.96 -0.80
N ALA A 369 3.37 3.63 -1.58
CA ALA A 369 3.73 4.30 -2.81
C ALA A 369 3.24 3.48 -4.01
N ASN A 370 2.24 4.00 -4.71
CA ASN A 370 1.78 3.44 -5.96
C ASN A 370 1.76 4.51 -7.05
N THR A 371 2.74 4.45 -7.95
CA THR A 371 2.94 5.47 -8.99
C THR A 371 1.97 5.29 -10.16
N SER A 372 1.82 6.33 -10.99
CA SER A 372 1.02 6.25 -12.22
C SER A 372 1.52 5.20 -13.23
N ASN A 373 2.79 4.78 -13.15
CA ASN A 373 3.33 3.73 -14.02
C ASN A 373 3.05 2.31 -13.50
N MET A 374 2.65 2.18 -12.23
CA MET A 374 2.30 0.88 -11.66
C MET A 374 0.91 0.42 -12.14
N PRO A 375 0.65 -0.90 -12.14
CA PRO A 375 -0.58 -1.48 -12.65
C PRO A 375 -1.84 -0.92 -11.99
N VAL A 376 -2.91 -0.87 -12.77
CA VAL A 376 -4.18 -0.23 -12.39
C VAL A 376 -4.85 -0.95 -11.24
N ALA A 377 -4.74 -2.28 -11.19
CA ALA A 377 -5.24 -3.08 -10.08
C ALA A 377 -4.53 -2.71 -8.75
N ALA A 378 -3.22 -2.45 -8.79
CA ALA A 378 -2.45 -2.08 -7.59
C ALA A 378 -2.89 -0.72 -7.00
N ARG A 379 -3.50 0.16 -7.82
CA ARG A 379 -4.10 1.43 -7.35
C ARG A 379 -5.32 1.21 -6.48
N GLU A 380 -6.15 0.24 -6.83
CA GLU A 380 -7.28 -0.14 -5.98
C GLU A 380 -6.77 -0.78 -4.68
N ALA A 381 -5.83 -1.73 -4.78
CA ALA A 381 -5.26 -2.40 -3.63
C ALA A 381 -4.57 -1.43 -2.66
N SER A 382 -3.83 -0.42 -3.16
CA SER A 382 -3.07 0.51 -2.30
C SER A 382 -3.94 1.26 -1.30
N ILE A 383 -5.15 1.67 -1.70
CA ILE A 383 -6.10 2.36 -0.82
C ILE A 383 -6.57 1.43 0.29
N TYR A 384 -6.94 0.19 -0.05
CA TYR A 384 -7.39 -0.81 0.93
C TYR A 384 -6.27 -1.27 1.88
N THR A 385 -5.05 -1.42 1.36
CA THR A 385 -3.84 -1.71 2.15
C THR A 385 -3.60 -0.60 3.18
N GLY A 386 -3.60 0.66 2.75
CA GLY A 386 -3.35 1.80 3.64
C GLY A 386 -4.40 1.97 4.72
N ILE A 387 -5.70 1.85 4.40
CA ILE A 387 -6.75 1.94 5.43
C ILE A 387 -6.69 0.78 6.41
N THR A 388 -6.29 -0.42 5.97
CA THR A 388 -6.15 -1.59 6.86
C THR A 388 -4.99 -1.40 7.83
N ILE A 389 -3.87 -0.82 7.37
CA ILE A 389 -2.76 -0.40 8.24
C ILE A 389 -3.22 0.68 9.22
N ALA A 390 -4.02 1.66 8.78
CA ALA A 390 -4.53 2.70 9.65
C ALA A 390 -5.47 2.16 10.73
N GLU A 391 -6.38 1.25 10.36
CA GLU A 391 -7.25 0.55 11.32
C GLU A 391 -6.46 -0.33 12.29
N TYR A 392 -5.33 -0.89 11.86
CA TYR A 392 -4.47 -1.68 12.74
C TYR A 392 -3.87 -0.84 13.87
N PHE A 393 -3.30 0.32 13.56
CA PHE A 393 -2.78 1.23 14.58
C PHE A 393 -3.89 1.84 15.45
N ARG A 394 -5.07 2.10 14.86
CA ARG A 394 -6.27 2.50 15.62
C ARG A 394 -6.64 1.46 16.66
N ASP A 395 -6.61 0.18 16.32
CA ASP A 395 -6.96 -0.91 17.24
C ASP A 395 -5.99 -1.01 18.43
N MET A 396 -4.79 -0.40 18.36
CA MET A 396 -3.88 -0.26 19.51
C MET A 396 -4.25 0.89 20.46
N GLY A 397 -5.20 1.74 20.06
CA GLY A 397 -5.61 2.94 20.81
C GLY A 397 -4.94 4.23 20.33
N TYR A 398 -4.27 4.21 19.16
CA TYR A 398 -3.66 5.41 18.58
C TYR A 398 -4.64 6.25 17.75
N ASN A 399 -4.37 7.54 17.68
CA ASN A 399 -5.04 8.45 16.75
C ASN A 399 -4.26 8.47 15.43
N VAL A 400 -4.86 7.93 14.39
CA VAL A 400 -4.22 7.75 13.08
C VAL A 400 -4.81 8.72 12.07
N SER A 401 -3.95 9.38 11.31
CA SER A 401 -4.36 10.18 10.15
C SER A 401 -3.93 9.49 8.87
N MET A 402 -4.91 9.10 8.05
CA MET A 402 -4.70 8.53 6.73
C MET A 402 -4.85 9.61 5.65
N MET A 403 -3.83 9.78 4.82
CA MET A 403 -3.86 10.63 3.63
C MET A 403 -3.97 9.77 2.39
N ALA A 404 -4.98 10.01 1.56
CA ALA A 404 -5.17 9.33 0.30
C ALA A 404 -4.97 10.32 -0.86
N ASP A 405 -3.77 10.32 -1.45
CA ASP A 405 -3.39 11.18 -2.58
C ASP A 405 -3.11 10.31 -3.82
N SER A 406 -4.02 10.12 -4.77
CA SER A 406 -5.35 10.72 -4.87
C SER A 406 -6.48 9.71 -5.09
N THR A 407 -7.63 10.02 -4.50
CA THR A 407 -8.86 9.22 -4.62
C THR A 407 -9.47 9.29 -6.02
N SER A 408 -9.18 10.34 -6.80
CA SER A 408 -9.60 10.44 -8.20
C SER A 408 -8.91 9.42 -9.10
N ARG A 409 -7.60 9.18 -8.90
CA ARG A 409 -6.87 8.14 -9.64
C ARG A 409 -7.34 6.74 -9.30
N TRP A 410 -7.78 6.53 -8.06
CA TRP A 410 -8.46 5.30 -7.68
C TRP A 410 -9.80 5.14 -8.41
N ALA A 411 -10.63 6.19 -8.50
CA ALA A 411 -11.87 6.15 -9.26
C ALA A 411 -11.65 5.90 -10.77
N GLU A 412 -10.61 6.50 -11.36
CA GLU A 412 -10.20 6.21 -12.75
C GLU A 412 -9.76 4.75 -12.93
N ALA A 413 -9.09 4.17 -11.94
CA ALA A 413 -8.72 2.76 -11.96
C ALA A 413 -9.96 1.85 -11.95
N LEU A 414 -10.96 2.16 -11.10
CA LEU A 414 -12.24 1.44 -11.09
C LEU A 414 -12.96 1.55 -12.43
N ARG A 415 -12.92 2.73 -13.07
CA ARG A 415 -13.47 2.93 -14.42
C ARG A 415 -12.79 2.03 -15.45
N GLU A 416 -11.47 1.98 -15.46
CA GLU A 416 -10.72 1.14 -16.41
C GLU A 416 -10.99 -0.36 -16.19
N ILE A 417 -11.08 -0.80 -14.94
CA ILE A 417 -11.40 -2.19 -14.58
C ILE A 417 -12.82 -2.54 -15.07
N SER A 418 -13.81 -1.70 -14.78
CA SER A 418 -15.21 -1.91 -15.21
C SER A 418 -15.34 -1.97 -16.73
N GLY A 419 -14.60 -1.10 -17.45
CA GLY A 419 -14.59 -1.08 -18.91
C GLY A 419 -14.02 -2.36 -19.51
N ARG A 420 -12.98 -2.93 -18.89
CA ARG A 420 -12.42 -4.23 -19.32
C ARG A 420 -13.35 -5.41 -19.04
N LEU A 421 -14.16 -5.30 -18.00
CA LEU A 421 -15.19 -6.29 -17.66
C LEU A 421 -16.47 -6.15 -18.49
N ALA A 422 -16.50 -5.19 -19.41
CA ALA A 422 -17.64 -4.84 -20.25
C ALA A 422 -18.92 -4.57 -19.42
N GLU A 423 -18.74 -3.96 -18.25
CA GLU A 423 -19.86 -3.51 -17.42
C GLU A 423 -20.47 -2.24 -18.01
N MET A 424 -21.78 -2.06 -17.81
CA MET A 424 -22.46 -0.86 -18.30
C MET A 424 -21.97 0.37 -17.51
N PRO A 425 -21.41 1.39 -18.19
CA PRO A 425 -20.99 2.61 -17.51
C PRO A 425 -22.23 3.42 -17.07
N ALA A 426 -22.06 4.15 -15.98
CA ALA A 426 -22.96 5.22 -15.55
C ALA A 426 -22.42 6.57 -16.06
N ASP A 427 -22.43 7.60 -15.21
CA ASP A 427 -22.00 8.94 -15.59
C ASP A 427 -20.50 9.01 -15.91
N SER A 428 -20.15 9.72 -17.00
CA SER A 428 -18.76 9.97 -17.44
C SER A 428 -17.88 8.71 -17.57
N GLY A 429 -18.52 7.56 -17.81
CA GLY A 429 -17.85 6.27 -17.96
C GLY A 429 -17.55 5.52 -16.66
N TYR A 430 -17.85 6.09 -15.49
CA TYR A 430 -17.60 5.42 -14.20
C TYR A 430 -18.60 4.27 -13.94
N PRO A 431 -18.22 3.26 -13.15
CA PRO A 431 -19.15 2.17 -12.80
C PRO A 431 -20.24 2.66 -11.86
N ALA A 432 -21.40 2.00 -11.90
CA ALA A 432 -22.54 2.31 -11.02
C ALA A 432 -22.21 2.19 -9.51
N TYR A 433 -21.23 1.35 -9.15
CA TYR A 433 -20.79 1.14 -7.76
C TYR A 433 -19.73 2.15 -7.27
N LEU A 434 -19.40 3.20 -8.03
CA LEU A 434 -18.39 4.18 -7.61
C LEU A 434 -18.74 4.82 -6.25
N ALA A 435 -19.99 5.30 -6.10
CA ALA A 435 -20.42 5.97 -4.89
C ALA A 435 -20.42 5.03 -3.67
N SER A 436 -20.84 3.77 -3.85
CA SER A 436 -20.84 2.78 -2.77
C SER A 436 -19.42 2.39 -2.35
N ARG A 437 -18.47 2.28 -3.30
CA ARG A 437 -17.05 2.05 -2.99
C ARG A 437 -16.45 3.21 -2.20
N LEU A 438 -16.65 4.45 -2.65
CA LEU A 438 -16.20 5.64 -1.92
C LEU A 438 -16.81 5.71 -0.51
N ALA A 439 -18.12 5.45 -0.38
CA ALA A 439 -18.80 5.45 0.91
C ALA A 439 -18.21 4.38 1.84
N SER A 440 -18.04 3.15 1.34
CA SER A 440 -17.44 2.05 2.13
C SER A 440 -16.02 2.35 2.60
N PHE A 441 -15.27 3.16 1.84
CA PHE A 441 -13.93 3.59 2.22
C PHE A 441 -13.96 4.69 3.29
N TYR A 442 -14.71 5.77 3.08
CA TYR A 442 -14.76 6.88 4.04
C TYR A 442 -15.45 6.49 5.36
N GLU A 443 -16.43 5.56 5.35
CA GLU A 443 -17.13 5.07 6.56
C GLU A 443 -16.28 4.17 7.47
N ARG A 444 -15.09 3.76 7.00
CA ARG A 444 -14.07 3.10 7.84
C ARG A 444 -13.36 4.08 8.77
N ALA A 445 -13.40 5.38 8.47
CA ALA A 445 -12.99 6.43 9.39
C ALA A 445 -13.94 6.52 10.59
N GLY A 446 -13.43 7.04 11.70
CA GLY A 446 -14.22 7.25 12.90
C GLY A 446 -13.40 7.14 14.17
N LYS A 447 -13.92 7.75 15.24
CA LYS A 447 -13.51 7.46 16.61
C LYS A 447 -14.27 6.23 17.10
N VAL A 448 -13.56 5.25 17.63
CA VAL A 448 -14.14 3.95 18.03
C VAL A 448 -13.60 3.51 19.38
N GLN A 449 -14.42 2.75 20.10
CA GLN A 449 -13.95 1.92 21.19
C GLN A 449 -13.37 0.64 20.58
N CYS A 450 -12.09 0.37 20.84
CA CYS A 450 -11.41 -0.82 20.31
C CYS A 450 -11.90 -2.09 21.02
N LEU A 451 -11.68 -3.23 20.38
CA LEU A 451 -11.97 -4.53 21.00
C LEU A 451 -10.88 -4.93 21.99
N GLY A 452 -11.31 -5.68 23.00
CA GLY A 452 -10.44 -6.31 23.97
C GLY A 452 -9.99 -5.40 25.12
N SER A 453 -9.30 -6.01 26.08
CA SER A 453 -8.72 -5.40 27.26
C SER A 453 -7.28 -4.95 26.97
N PRO A 454 -6.84 -3.79 27.47
CA PRO A 454 -7.59 -2.77 28.22
C PRO A 454 -8.55 -1.96 27.33
N ASP A 455 -9.57 -1.37 27.98
CA ASP A 455 -10.49 -0.41 27.35
C ASP A 455 -9.71 0.77 26.78
N ARG A 456 -9.83 0.96 25.47
CA ARG A 456 -9.08 1.98 24.73
C ARG A 456 -9.91 2.56 23.59
N THR A 457 -9.69 3.84 23.35
CA THR A 457 -10.30 4.58 22.25
C THR A 457 -9.23 4.85 21.20
N GLY A 458 -9.51 4.48 19.96
CA GLY A 458 -8.68 4.83 18.81
C GLY A 458 -9.47 5.68 17.82
N SER A 459 -8.78 6.41 16.95
CA SER A 459 -9.44 7.14 15.87
C SER A 459 -8.70 6.99 14.54
N VAL A 460 -9.45 6.95 13.44
CA VAL A 460 -8.90 7.05 12.08
C VAL A 460 -9.54 8.24 11.40
N THR A 461 -8.72 9.25 11.12
CA THR A 461 -9.11 10.40 10.31
C THR A 461 -8.71 10.13 8.87
N ILE A 462 -9.64 10.27 7.92
CA ILE A 462 -9.33 10.14 6.49
C ILE A 462 -9.33 11.52 5.85
N VAL A 463 -8.23 11.83 5.15
CA VAL A 463 -8.07 13.02 4.33
C VAL A 463 -7.83 12.60 2.89
N GLY A 464 -8.86 12.70 2.06
CA GLY A 464 -8.81 12.33 0.65
C GLY A 464 -8.54 13.52 -0.25
N ALA A 465 -7.48 13.46 -1.05
CA ALA A 465 -7.25 14.41 -2.12
C ALA A 465 -8.08 14.02 -3.35
N VAL A 466 -8.84 14.97 -3.88
CA VAL A 466 -9.65 14.81 -5.10
C VAL A 466 -9.08 15.75 -6.17
N SER A 467 -8.81 15.21 -7.34
CA SER A 467 -8.26 15.95 -8.48
C SER A 467 -9.28 15.97 -9.62
N PRO A 468 -10.33 16.82 -9.55
CA PRO A 468 -11.28 16.93 -10.65
C PRO A 468 -10.62 17.41 -11.94
N PRO A 469 -11.03 16.88 -13.11
CA PRO A 469 -10.52 17.35 -14.39
C PRO A 469 -10.88 18.83 -14.56
N GLY A 470 -9.87 19.68 -14.77
CA GLY A 470 -10.08 21.13 -14.95
C GLY A 470 -10.48 21.92 -13.70
N GLY A 471 -10.64 21.27 -12.54
CA GLY A 471 -11.13 21.94 -11.32
C GLY A 471 -12.66 22.03 -11.23
N ASP A 472 -13.39 21.28 -12.04
CA ASP A 472 -14.85 21.29 -12.04
C ASP A 472 -15.42 20.37 -10.94
N PHE A 473 -16.23 20.94 -10.04
CA PHE A 473 -16.87 20.18 -8.96
C PHE A 473 -18.10 19.38 -9.43
N SER A 474 -18.54 19.56 -10.68
CA SER A 474 -19.61 18.74 -11.27
C SER A 474 -19.18 17.30 -11.57
N ASP A 475 -17.88 17.01 -11.52
CA ASP A 475 -17.33 15.67 -11.74
C ASP A 475 -17.94 14.64 -10.78
N PRO A 476 -18.33 13.44 -11.27
CA PRO A 476 -18.99 12.43 -10.44
C PRO A 476 -18.17 11.96 -9.24
N VAL A 477 -16.83 11.96 -9.32
CA VAL A 477 -15.98 11.60 -8.16
C VAL A 477 -16.09 12.68 -7.09
N THR A 478 -16.07 13.94 -7.50
CA THR A 478 -16.19 15.08 -6.59
C THR A 478 -17.57 15.14 -5.96
N SER A 479 -18.63 14.98 -6.76
CA SER A 479 -20.01 14.97 -6.29
C SER A 479 -20.29 13.82 -5.32
N ALA A 480 -19.83 12.61 -5.64
CA ALA A 480 -19.92 11.46 -4.74
C ALA A 480 -19.16 11.71 -3.43
N THR A 481 -17.92 12.21 -3.51
CA THR A 481 -17.12 12.51 -2.32
C THR A 481 -17.79 13.57 -1.43
N LEU A 482 -18.30 14.65 -2.02
CA LEU A 482 -19.03 15.73 -1.34
C LEU A 482 -20.24 15.23 -0.54
N SER A 483 -20.94 14.22 -1.07
CA SER A 483 -22.11 13.64 -0.39
C SER A 483 -21.74 12.83 0.86
N ILE A 484 -20.53 12.29 0.92
CA ILE A 484 -20.06 11.38 1.97
C ILE A 484 -19.29 12.14 3.05
N VAL A 485 -18.37 13.03 2.66
CA VAL A 485 -17.48 13.70 3.62
C VAL A 485 -18.21 14.76 4.44
N GLN A 486 -17.73 14.96 5.66
CA GLN A 486 -18.28 15.96 6.57
C GLN A 486 -17.54 17.31 6.47
N VAL A 487 -16.27 17.29 6.07
CA VAL A 487 -15.44 18.48 5.87
C VAL A 487 -14.97 18.57 4.44
N PHE A 488 -15.07 19.77 3.88
CA PHE A 488 -14.70 20.07 2.51
C PHE A 488 -13.76 21.29 2.46
N TRP A 489 -12.50 21.04 2.10
CA TRP A 489 -11.47 22.07 1.93
C TRP A 489 -11.25 22.36 0.44
N GLY A 490 -12.11 23.19 -0.14
CA GLY A 490 -12.08 23.51 -1.56
C GLY A 490 -10.90 24.40 -1.92
N LEU A 491 -9.91 23.87 -2.66
CA LEU A 491 -8.79 24.66 -3.16
C LEU A 491 -9.14 25.37 -4.47
N ASP A 492 -8.92 26.69 -4.52
CA ASP A 492 -9.17 27.50 -5.71
C ASP A 492 -7.88 27.79 -6.49
N LYS A 493 -7.96 27.49 -7.79
CA LYS A 493 -6.89 27.75 -8.76
C LYS A 493 -6.58 29.24 -8.88
N LYS A 494 -7.56 30.14 -8.75
CA LYS A 494 -7.35 31.59 -8.85
C LYS A 494 -6.48 32.12 -7.71
N LEU A 495 -6.67 31.60 -6.49
CA LEU A 495 -5.84 31.93 -5.34
C LEU A 495 -4.41 31.41 -5.52
N ALA A 496 -4.27 30.17 -5.97
CA ALA A 496 -2.96 29.56 -6.26
C ALA A 496 -2.18 30.34 -7.34
N GLN A 497 -2.85 30.77 -8.42
CA GLN A 497 -2.25 31.59 -9.48
C GLN A 497 -1.75 32.95 -8.97
N ARG A 498 -2.39 33.50 -7.94
CA ARG A 498 -1.97 34.75 -7.27
C ARG A 498 -0.91 34.51 -6.19
N LYS A 499 -0.42 33.27 -6.03
CA LYS A 499 0.51 32.85 -4.97
C LYS A 499 -0.02 33.10 -3.56
N HIS A 500 -1.33 33.06 -3.37
CA HIS A 500 -1.94 33.12 -2.05
C HIS A 500 -2.03 31.70 -1.46
N PHE A 501 -1.23 31.42 -0.43
CA PHE A 501 -1.18 30.11 0.22
C PHE A 501 -1.54 30.18 1.71
N PRO A 502 -2.29 29.19 2.23
CA PRO A 502 -2.93 28.08 1.52
C PRO A 502 -4.06 28.54 0.59
N SER A 503 -4.24 27.86 -0.55
CA SER A 503 -5.16 28.25 -1.63
C SER A 503 -6.63 27.88 -1.34
N VAL A 504 -7.06 27.93 -0.08
CA VAL A 504 -8.39 27.50 0.35
C VAL A 504 -9.41 28.60 0.05
N ASN A 505 -10.49 28.25 -0.64
CA ASN A 505 -11.59 29.15 -0.89
C ASN A 505 -12.59 29.11 0.27
N TRP A 506 -12.64 30.21 1.01
CA TRP A 506 -13.48 30.36 2.21
C TRP A 506 -14.98 30.51 1.93
N LEU A 507 -15.40 30.68 0.67
CA LEU A 507 -16.82 30.81 0.32
C LEU A 507 -17.48 29.47 0.01
N ILE A 508 -16.73 28.53 -0.57
CA ILE A 508 -17.23 27.20 -0.97
C ILE A 508 -16.90 26.13 0.07
N SER A 509 -15.84 26.33 0.86
CA SER A 509 -15.42 25.37 1.88
C SER A 509 -16.44 25.34 3.01
N TYR A 510 -16.61 24.17 3.62
CA TYR A 510 -17.52 24.01 4.75
C TYR A 510 -17.04 22.90 5.68
N SER A 511 -17.49 22.97 6.94
CA SER A 511 -17.33 21.90 7.92
C SER A 511 -18.66 21.67 8.62
N LYS A 512 -19.09 20.40 8.70
CA LYS A 512 -20.27 20.00 9.48
C LYS A 512 -19.95 19.70 10.95
N TYR A 513 -18.67 19.76 11.34
CA TYR A 513 -18.23 19.52 12.72
C TYR A 513 -18.22 20.76 13.60
N SER A 514 -18.53 21.95 13.06
CA SER A 514 -18.52 23.21 13.81
C SER A 514 -19.45 23.23 15.02
N THR A 515 -20.49 22.40 15.06
CA THR A 515 -21.40 22.28 16.21
C THR A 515 -20.96 21.25 17.24
N VAL A 516 -20.03 20.36 16.87
CA VAL A 516 -19.57 19.24 17.69
C VAL A 516 -18.31 19.60 18.47
N ILE A 517 -17.51 20.53 17.94
CA ILE A 517 -16.32 21.06 18.59
C ILE A 517 -16.78 22.12 19.61
N PRO A 518 -16.40 22.01 20.90
CA PRO A 518 -16.85 22.90 21.97
C PRO A 518 -16.28 24.32 21.89
#